data_AF-A0A7C5URM0-F1
#
_entry.id   AF-A0A7C5URM0-F1
#
_cell.length_a   1.000
_cell.length_b   1.000
_cell.length_c   1.000
_cell.angle_alpha   90.00
_cell.angle_beta   90.00
_cell.angle_gamma   90.00
#
_symmetry.space_group_name_H-M   'P 1'
#
loop_
_entity.id
_entity.type
_entity.pdbx_description
1 polymer ?
#
loop_
_entity_poly.entity_id
_entity_poly.type
_entity_poly.pdbx_seq_one_letter_code
_entity_poly.pdbx_strand_id
1 'polypeptide(L)'
;MEDEKKQRYGAPARPFEVWNIGNYETVDWQERQEEYLMFMLKLYQAEPKNGYRYIHGRKKDRAVHIGPLNAPVTMEEVEKVVVECRAHNFNKADVLGWEWGYEVNELAKALAKQSGVDLKLIQIPSVNELKSSLVGIDLQLLKVPDQVIEKELLKHIKFVEVAYLEVELKVKDRSAHLEIKDFQIAPTEELAEIAGKLRDSRELIDYWAIDWDYKGDNFHNQWQSFRTKSQPKVEYEAKNRYENPGEYQVMVKVIDVFGNDTNKLLKIKIK
;
A
#
# COMPACT_ATOMS: atom_id res chain seq x y z
N MET A 1 51.69 5.43 -35.81
CA MET A 1 51.27 6.50 -34.88
C MET A 1 49.94 7.02 -35.40
N GLU A 2 48.91 6.16 -35.36
CA GLU A 2 47.93 5.96 -34.27
C GLU A 2 46.89 7.08 -34.19
N ASP A 3 45.66 6.68 -34.50
CA ASP A 3 44.41 7.44 -34.52
C ASP A 3 44.04 7.96 -33.12
N GLU A 4 43.94 9.28 -32.96
CA GLU A 4 43.30 9.88 -31.78
C GLU A 4 41.77 9.80 -31.88
N LYS A 5 41.22 8.71 -31.34
CA LYS A 5 39.79 8.55 -31.05
C LYS A 5 39.33 9.63 -30.07
N LYS A 6 38.39 10.47 -30.50
CA LYS A 6 37.57 11.36 -29.67
C LYS A 6 36.98 10.60 -28.47
N GLN A 7 37.45 10.90 -27.25
CA GLN A 7 36.85 10.45 -26.00
C GLN A 7 35.46 11.07 -25.84
N ARG A 8 34.40 10.27 -26.04
CA ARG A 8 32.99 10.70 -25.99
C ARG A 8 32.47 11.08 -24.59
N TYR A 9 33.27 10.97 -23.53
CA TYR A 9 32.82 11.11 -22.14
C TYR A 9 33.89 11.76 -21.22
N GLY A 10 34.47 12.88 -21.64
CA GLY A 10 35.57 13.55 -20.93
C GLY A 10 35.17 14.54 -19.82
N ALA A 11 33.88 14.67 -19.51
CA ALA A 11 33.40 15.54 -18.43
C ALA A 11 32.76 14.69 -17.31
N PRO A 12 33.21 14.80 -16.05
CA PRO A 12 32.52 14.16 -14.93
C PRO A 12 31.10 14.72 -14.84
N ALA A 13 30.11 13.84 -14.65
CA ALA A 13 28.73 14.25 -14.46
C ALA A 13 28.65 15.25 -13.30
N ARG A 14 28.05 16.41 -13.55
CA ARG A 14 27.76 17.39 -12.50
C ARG A 14 26.59 16.87 -11.66
N PRO A 15 26.54 17.17 -10.35
CA PRO A 15 25.36 16.85 -9.55
C PRO A 15 24.12 17.47 -10.20
N PHE A 16 23.08 16.68 -10.35
CA PHE A 16 21.77 17.14 -10.77
C PHE A 16 20.75 16.57 -9.79
N GLU A 17 19.73 17.34 -9.49
CA GLU A 17 18.59 16.85 -8.73
C GLU A 17 17.59 16.24 -9.72
N VAL A 18 17.18 15.01 -9.45
CA VAL A 18 16.07 14.39 -10.15
C VAL A 18 14.79 14.77 -9.42
N TRP A 19 14.09 15.75 -9.96
CA TRP A 19 12.78 16.14 -9.48
C TRP A 19 11.72 15.29 -10.17
N ASN A 20 11.09 14.39 -9.42
CA ASN A 20 9.95 13.61 -9.92
C ASN A 20 8.75 14.55 -10.12
N ILE A 21 8.10 14.51 -11.28
CA ILE A 21 6.96 15.37 -11.66
C ILE A 21 5.77 15.24 -10.68
N GLY A 22 5.73 14.19 -9.85
CA GLY A 22 4.75 14.02 -8.78
C GLY A 22 4.94 14.94 -7.56
N ASN A 23 6.14 15.47 -7.31
CA ASN A 23 6.47 16.16 -6.05
C ASN A 23 6.13 17.65 -6.00
N TYR A 24 5.94 18.34 -7.12
CA TYR A 24 5.69 19.78 -7.10
C TYR A 24 4.33 20.14 -6.49
N GLU A 25 3.31 19.32 -6.74
CA GLU A 25 1.97 19.61 -6.25
C GLU A 25 1.79 19.19 -4.80
N THR A 26 2.47 18.14 -4.34
CA THR A 26 2.34 17.70 -2.93
C THR A 26 2.89 18.73 -1.95
N VAL A 27 3.87 19.54 -2.38
CA VAL A 27 4.36 20.70 -1.61
C VAL A 27 3.29 21.79 -1.51
N ASP A 28 2.62 22.14 -2.62
CA ASP A 28 1.50 23.12 -2.62
C ASP A 28 0.31 22.66 -1.77
N TRP A 29 0.11 21.35 -1.60
CA TRP A 29 -1.02 20.78 -0.84
C TRP A 29 -0.75 20.72 0.66
N GLN A 30 0.53 20.67 1.09
CA GLN A 30 0.87 20.71 2.52
C GLN A 30 0.37 21.98 3.19
N GLU A 31 0.41 23.11 2.49
CA GLU A 31 -0.09 24.40 2.98
C GLU A 31 -1.62 24.52 2.88
N ARG A 32 -2.29 23.60 2.18
CA ARG A 32 -3.73 23.63 1.85
C ARG A 32 -4.44 22.35 2.30
N GLN A 33 -4.21 21.95 3.55
CA GLN A 33 -4.71 20.70 4.12
C GLN A 33 -6.24 20.55 4.00
N GLU A 34 -7.02 21.62 4.23
CA GLU A 34 -8.48 21.57 4.08
C GLU A 34 -8.93 21.25 2.65
N GLU A 35 -8.25 21.84 1.65
CA GLU A 35 -8.57 21.61 0.24
C GLU A 35 -8.20 20.20 -0.19
N TYR A 36 -7.07 19.68 0.30
CA TYR A 36 -6.70 18.28 0.13
C TYR A 36 -7.79 17.34 0.68
N LEU A 37 -8.25 17.57 1.91
CA LEU A 37 -9.29 16.76 2.53
C LEU A 37 -10.59 16.81 1.72
N MET A 38 -11.03 18.00 1.33
CA MET A 38 -12.23 18.19 0.52
C MET A 38 -12.13 17.49 -0.83
N PHE A 39 -10.99 17.63 -1.50
CA PHE A 39 -10.75 17.00 -2.80
C PHE A 39 -10.76 15.48 -2.69
N MET A 40 -10.10 14.91 -1.69
CA MET A 40 -10.08 13.45 -1.46
C MET A 40 -11.46 12.90 -1.09
N LEU A 41 -12.20 13.57 -0.21
CA LEU A 41 -13.56 13.20 0.13
C LEU A 41 -14.46 13.21 -1.12
N LYS A 42 -14.29 14.21 -1.99
CA LYS A 42 -15.03 14.30 -3.24
C LYS A 42 -14.70 13.17 -4.20
N LEU A 43 -13.41 12.89 -4.44
CA LEU A 43 -12.98 11.75 -5.25
C LEU A 43 -13.53 10.43 -4.69
N TYR A 44 -13.53 10.29 -3.37
CA TYR A 44 -14.07 9.12 -2.69
C TYR A 44 -15.60 9.10 -2.60
N GLN A 45 -16.30 10.15 -3.03
CA GLN A 45 -17.75 10.33 -2.93
C GLN A 45 -18.26 10.21 -1.48
N ALA A 46 -17.54 10.87 -0.56
CA ALA A 46 -17.89 11.00 0.85
C ALA A 46 -18.33 12.44 1.17
N GLU A 47 -19.30 12.57 2.07
CA GLU A 47 -19.75 13.87 2.57
C GLU A 47 -18.79 14.38 3.64
N PRO A 48 -18.30 15.63 3.58
CA PRO A 48 -17.47 16.19 4.64
C PRO A 48 -18.24 16.29 5.96
N LYS A 49 -17.54 16.05 7.08
CA LYS A 49 -18.08 16.19 8.43
C LYS A 49 -17.15 17.05 9.27
N ASN A 50 -17.77 17.98 10.00
CA ASN A 50 -17.09 18.89 10.92
C ASN A 50 -17.35 18.43 12.37
N GLY A 51 -16.50 18.89 13.30
CA GLY A 51 -16.66 18.62 14.73
C GLY A 51 -16.01 17.32 15.22
N TYR A 52 -15.21 16.67 14.37
CA TYR A 52 -14.41 15.50 14.70
C TYR A 52 -12.94 15.85 14.50
N ARG A 53 -12.05 15.12 15.19
CA ARG A 53 -10.61 15.33 15.13
C ARG A 53 -9.95 14.46 14.07
N TYR A 54 -10.45 13.25 13.86
CA TYR A 54 -9.89 12.27 12.93
C TYR A 54 -10.90 11.85 11.86
N ILE A 55 -12.20 11.95 12.10
CA ILE A 55 -13.22 11.66 11.08
C ILE A 55 -13.40 12.90 10.18
N HIS A 56 -12.96 12.80 8.92
CA HIS A 56 -13.02 13.91 7.96
C HIS A 56 -14.32 13.90 7.15
N GLY A 57 -14.95 12.73 7.00
CA GLY A 57 -16.21 12.62 6.26
C GLY A 57 -17.01 11.37 6.57
N ARG A 58 -18.06 11.16 5.78
CA ARG A 58 -18.97 10.03 5.91
C ARG A 58 -19.40 9.53 4.54
N LYS A 59 -19.32 8.23 4.33
CA LYS A 59 -19.82 7.55 3.13
C LYS A 59 -20.84 6.51 3.55
N LYS A 60 -22.12 6.76 3.28
CA LYS A 60 -23.25 5.95 3.78
C LYS A 60 -23.23 5.84 5.31
N ASP A 61 -22.98 4.65 5.86
CA ASP A 61 -22.90 4.35 7.28
C ASP A 61 -21.45 4.26 7.79
N ARG A 62 -20.45 4.56 6.95
CA ARG A 62 -19.03 4.47 7.29
C ARG A 62 -18.44 5.85 7.58
N ALA A 63 -17.73 5.98 8.70
CA ALA A 63 -16.87 7.13 8.95
C ALA A 63 -15.68 7.09 7.99
N VAL A 64 -15.21 8.25 7.53
CA VAL A 64 -14.11 8.35 6.58
C VAL A 64 -12.99 9.19 7.18
N HIS A 65 -11.81 8.61 7.28
CA HIS A 65 -10.57 9.30 7.61
C HIS A 65 -9.69 9.35 6.35
N ILE A 66 -9.07 10.50 6.12
CA ILE A 66 -8.11 10.70 5.03
C ILE A 66 -6.75 10.91 5.68
N GLY A 67 -5.83 9.99 5.43
CA GLY A 67 -4.47 10.02 5.93
C GLY A 67 -3.64 11.17 5.36
N PRO A 68 -2.43 11.38 5.88
CA PRO A 68 -1.57 12.46 5.44
C PRO A 68 -1.04 12.27 4.02
N LEU A 69 -0.73 13.37 3.34
CA LEU A 69 -0.22 13.38 1.96
C LEU A 69 1.26 12.96 1.86
N ASN A 70 2.03 13.27 2.89
CA ASN A 70 3.49 13.22 2.89
C ASN A 70 4.06 12.24 3.92
N ALA A 71 3.21 11.39 4.50
CA ALA A 71 3.60 10.40 5.47
C ALA A 71 2.73 9.15 5.32
N PRO A 72 3.25 7.97 5.69
CA PRO A 72 2.43 6.79 5.79
C PRO A 72 1.40 6.93 6.91
N VAL A 73 0.20 6.40 6.70
CA VAL A 73 -0.79 6.20 7.76
C VAL A 73 -0.18 5.26 8.80
N THR A 74 -0.25 5.63 10.08
CA THR A 74 0.40 4.89 11.17
C THR A 74 -0.61 4.11 12.03
N MET A 75 -0.12 3.14 12.82
CA MET A 75 -0.98 2.40 13.76
C MET A 75 -1.61 3.31 14.81
N GLU A 76 -0.85 4.30 15.30
CA GLU A 76 -1.34 5.28 16.28
C GLU A 76 -2.49 6.11 15.69
N GLU A 77 -2.38 6.50 14.43
CA GLU A 77 -3.43 7.24 13.72
C GLU A 77 -4.70 6.40 13.55
N VAL A 78 -4.56 5.14 13.15
CA VAL A 78 -5.71 4.23 13.04
C VAL A 78 -6.36 3.97 14.41
N GLU A 79 -5.57 3.80 15.46
CA GLU A 79 -6.09 3.65 16.83
C GLU A 79 -6.94 4.86 17.23
N LYS A 80 -6.44 6.08 16.97
CA LYS A 80 -7.17 7.32 17.23
C LYS A 80 -8.49 7.40 16.46
N VAL A 81 -8.49 6.99 15.18
CA VAL A 81 -9.71 6.91 14.36
C VAL A 81 -10.71 5.91 14.96
N VAL A 82 -10.26 4.72 15.36
CA VAL A 82 -11.12 3.68 15.97
C VAL A 82 -11.71 4.15 17.30
N VAL A 83 -10.92 4.79 18.15
CA VAL A 83 -11.36 5.37 19.43
C VAL A 83 -12.43 6.44 19.20
N GLU A 84 -12.20 7.36 18.25
CA GLU A 84 -13.18 8.41 17.93
C GLU A 84 -14.46 7.81 17.33
N CYS A 85 -14.35 6.82 16.44
CA CYS A 85 -15.50 6.10 15.90
C CYS A 85 -16.37 5.52 17.03
N ARG A 86 -15.74 4.88 18.02
CA ARG A 86 -16.44 4.32 19.18
C ARG A 86 -17.10 5.38 20.06
N ALA A 87 -16.43 6.49 20.30
CA ALA A 87 -16.98 7.61 21.07
C ALA A 87 -18.24 8.20 20.41
N HIS A 88 -18.35 8.13 19.08
CA HIS A 88 -19.44 8.70 18.30
C HIS A 88 -20.37 7.65 17.66
N ASN A 89 -20.35 6.41 18.15
CA ASN A 89 -21.22 5.30 17.70
C ASN A 89 -21.08 4.92 16.20
N PHE A 90 -19.93 5.19 15.58
CA PHE A 90 -19.58 4.62 14.30
C PHE A 90 -19.03 3.21 14.51
N ASN A 91 -19.71 2.21 13.93
CA ASN A 91 -19.29 0.81 13.94
C ASN A 91 -18.59 0.40 12.64
N LYS A 92 -18.39 1.33 11.71
CA LYS A 92 -17.74 1.12 10.41
C LYS A 92 -16.87 2.33 10.07
N ALA A 93 -15.66 2.09 9.60
CA ALA A 93 -14.73 3.15 9.20
C ALA A 93 -13.91 2.78 7.96
N ASP A 94 -13.68 3.75 7.11
CA ASP A 94 -12.76 3.70 5.97
C ASP A 94 -11.61 4.67 6.24
N VAL A 95 -10.40 4.14 6.27
CA VAL A 95 -9.16 4.92 6.40
C VAL A 95 -8.51 4.93 5.03
N LEU A 96 -8.35 6.10 4.42
CA LEU A 96 -7.74 6.26 3.11
C LEU A 96 -6.28 6.69 3.29
N GLY A 97 -5.35 6.02 2.62
CA GLY A 97 -3.91 6.33 2.72
C GLY A 97 -3.19 6.26 1.38
N TRP A 98 -2.21 7.13 1.19
CA TRP A 98 -1.25 7.05 0.07
C TRP A 98 -0.20 5.98 0.33
N GLU A 99 0.32 5.96 1.55
CA GLU A 99 1.28 5.00 2.03
C GLU A 99 0.82 4.45 3.38
N TRP A 100 1.30 3.26 3.73
CA TRP A 100 0.92 2.55 4.95
C TRP A 100 2.16 2.20 5.76
N GLY A 101 2.09 2.43 7.07
CA GLY A 101 3.13 1.96 7.97
C GLY A 101 3.21 0.43 7.95
N TYR A 102 4.41 -0.12 8.10
CA TYR A 102 4.70 -1.55 7.93
C TYR A 102 3.76 -2.50 8.71
N GLU A 103 3.27 -2.08 9.87
CA GLU A 103 2.45 -2.90 10.76
C GLU A 103 0.95 -2.62 10.65
N VAL A 104 0.56 -1.63 9.83
CA VAL A 104 -0.81 -1.08 9.87
C VAL A 104 -1.83 -2.09 9.40
N ASN A 105 -1.59 -2.81 8.31
CA ASN A 105 -2.63 -3.65 7.71
C ASN A 105 -3.24 -4.68 8.70
N GLU A 106 -2.37 -5.46 9.34
CA GLU A 106 -2.77 -6.63 10.14
C GLU A 106 -3.29 -6.22 11.51
N LEU A 107 -2.51 -5.37 12.17
CA LEU A 107 -2.81 -4.95 13.52
C LEU A 107 -4.00 -4.00 13.56
N ALA A 108 -4.19 -3.14 12.54
CA ALA A 108 -5.33 -2.23 12.49
C ALA A 108 -6.66 -2.97 12.41
N LYS A 109 -6.78 -3.96 11.52
CA LYS A 109 -8.02 -4.74 11.36
C LYS A 109 -8.32 -5.55 12.62
N ALA A 110 -7.30 -6.15 13.23
CA ALA A 110 -7.45 -6.88 14.48
C ALA A 110 -7.90 -5.95 15.64
N LEU A 111 -7.25 -4.80 15.79
CA LEU A 111 -7.57 -3.77 16.79
C LEU A 111 -9.00 -3.24 16.64
N ALA A 112 -9.38 -2.89 15.41
CA ALA A 112 -10.70 -2.38 15.11
C ALA A 112 -11.79 -3.43 15.40
N LYS A 113 -11.54 -4.70 15.02
CA LYS A 113 -12.47 -5.80 15.30
C LYS A 113 -12.66 -6.03 16.79
N GLN A 114 -11.59 -5.98 17.60
CA GLN A 114 -11.66 -6.05 19.06
C GLN A 114 -12.47 -4.88 19.65
N SER A 115 -12.35 -3.71 19.01
CA SER A 115 -13.12 -2.52 19.36
C SER A 115 -14.54 -2.53 18.79
N GLY A 116 -14.96 -3.54 18.02
CA GLY A 116 -16.28 -3.61 17.40
C GLY A 116 -16.50 -2.60 16.25
N VAL A 117 -15.42 -2.19 15.58
CA VAL A 117 -15.44 -1.35 14.38
C VAL A 117 -15.01 -2.19 13.18
N ASP A 118 -15.84 -2.23 12.14
CA ASP A 118 -15.52 -2.81 10.84
C ASP A 118 -14.67 -1.81 10.03
N LEU A 119 -13.36 -2.03 10.04
CA LEU A 119 -12.36 -1.15 9.44
C LEU A 119 -11.95 -1.64 8.04
N LYS A 120 -11.93 -0.71 7.09
CA LYS A 120 -11.28 -0.89 5.80
C LYS A 120 -10.13 0.09 5.62
N LEU A 121 -9.04 -0.42 5.08
CA LEU A 121 -7.87 0.35 4.69
C LEU A 121 -7.93 0.51 3.18
N ILE A 122 -8.07 1.74 2.70
CA ILE A 122 -8.35 2.05 1.30
C ILE A 122 -7.14 2.77 0.72
N GLN A 123 -6.55 2.19 -0.31
CA GLN A 123 -5.46 2.80 -1.04
C GLN A 123 -5.96 3.99 -1.86
N ILE A 124 -5.33 5.15 -1.69
CA ILE A 124 -5.52 6.30 -2.57
C ILE A 124 -4.76 6.02 -3.88
N PRO A 125 -5.41 6.15 -5.06
CA PRO A 125 -4.75 5.98 -6.35
C PRO A 125 -3.61 6.97 -6.51
N SER A 126 -2.50 6.53 -7.13
CA SER A 126 -1.29 7.33 -7.27
C SER A 126 -1.56 8.64 -8.03
N VAL A 127 -0.74 9.67 -7.78
CA VAL A 127 -0.86 10.96 -8.50
C VAL A 127 -0.79 10.76 -10.01
N ASN A 128 0.00 9.78 -10.48
CA ASN A 128 0.10 9.45 -11.90
C ASN A 128 -1.20 8.84 -12.45
N GLU A 129 -1.91 8.00 -11.68
CA GLU A 129 -3.22 7.47 -12.06
C GLU A 129 -4.30 8.54 -12.08
N LEU A 130 -4.26 9.47 -11.11
CA LEU A 130 -5.16 10.63 -11.10
C LEU A 130 -4.91 11.53 -12.33
N LYS A 131 -3.64 11.76 -12.69
CA LYS A 131 -3.25 12.58 -13.84
C LYS A 131 -3.47 11.89 -15.19
N SER A 132 -3.22 10.59 -15.30
CA SER A 132 -3.49 9.85 -16.54
C SER A 132 -4.99 9.80 -16.86
N SER A 133 -5.83 9.90 -15.83
CA SER A 133 -7.29 10.08 -15.98
C SER A 133 -7.68 11.49 -16.48
N LEU A 134 -6.74 12.44 -16.52
CA LEU A 134 -6.92 13.85 -16.91
C LEU A 134 -6.15 14.22 -18.19
N VAL A 135 -5.73 13.24 -19.01
CA VAL A 135 -4.94 13.49 -20.22
C VAL A 135 -5.59 14.56 -21.10
N GLY A 136 -4.87 15.66 -21.34
CA GLY A 136 -5.33 16.83 -22.10
C GLY A 136 -5.75 18.03 -21.25
N ILE A 137 -5.74 17.90 -19.92
CA ILE A 137 -6.09 18.97 -18.98
C ILE A 137 -4.84 19.29 -18.14
N ASP A 138 -4.18 20.40 -18.45
CA ASP A 138 -3.03 20.92 -17.69
C ASP A 138 -3.54 21.71 -16.47
N LEU A 139 -4.18 21.01 -15.52
CA LEU A 139 -4.69 21.60 -14.29
C LEU A 139 -4.03 20.96 -13.07
N GLN A 140 -3.74 21.81 -12.09
CA GLN A 140 -3.44 21.34 -10.74
C GLN A 140 -4.63 20.54 -10.21
N LEU A 141 -4.39 19.33 -9.68
CA LEU A 141 -5.45 18.41 -9.22
C LEU A 141 -6.48 19.08 -8.28
N LEU A 142 -6.03 19.91 -7.34
CA LEU A 142 -6.94 20.65 -6.42
C LEU A 142 -7.79 21.73 -7.11
N LYS A 143 -7.40 22.18 -8.30
CA LYS A 143 -8.10 23.21 -9.08
C LYS A 143 -8.98 22.60 -10.19
N VAL A 144 -9.09 21.27 -10.25
CA VAL A 144 -9.92 20.60 -11.24
C VAL A 144 -11.39 20.94 -10.97
N PRO A 145 -12.13 21.50 -11.95
CA PRO A 145 -13.53 21.83 -11.77
C PRO A 145 -14.37 20.60 -11.44
N ASP A 146 -15.39 20.81 -10.61
CA ASP A 146 -16.34 19.79 -10.16
C ASP A 146 -16.89 18.91 -11.29
N GLN A 147 -17.23 19.54 -12.42
CA GLN A 147 -17.78 18.85 -13.59
C GLN A 147 -16.78 17.88 -14.24
N VAL A 148 -15.49 18.21 -14.21
CA VAL A 148 -14.42 17.35 -14.73
C VAL A 148 -14.20 16.18 -13.78
N ILE A 149 -14.28 16.43 -12.46
CA ILE A 149 -14.21 15.36 -11.46
C ILE A 149 -15.30 14.31 -11.72
N GLU A 150 -16.54 14.76 -11.86
CA GLU A 150 -17.69 13.87 -12.03
C GLU A 150 -17.70 13.12 -13.38
N LYS A 151 -17.29 13.79 -14.47
CA LYS A 151 -17.40 13.23 -15.82
C LYS A 151 -16.19 12.41 -16.25
N GLU A 152 -15.00 12.76 -15.79
CA GLU A 152 -13.74 12.19 -16.29
C GLU A 152 -13.03 11.37 -15.20
N LEU A 153 -12.76 11.97 -14.04
CA LEU A 153 -11.98 11.35 -12.97
C LEU A 153 -12.70 10.16 -12.32
N LEU A 154 -13.96 10.33 -11.92
CA LEU A 154 -14.71 9.28 -11.20
C LEU A 154 -14.95 8.01 -12.04
N LYS A 155 -14.85 8.08 -13.37
CA LYS A 155 -15.02 6.91 -14.25
C LYS A 155 -13.77 6.01 -14.27
N HIS A 156 -12.60 6.59 -14.03
CA HIS A 156 -11.32 5.92 -14.19
C HIS A 156 -10.61 5.67 -12.85
N ILE A 157 -10.97 6.42 -11.81
CA ILE A 157 -10.40 6.26 -10.47
C ILE A 157 -11.09 5.15 -9.70
N LYS A 158 -10.28 4.22 -9.18
CA LYS A 158 -10.73 3.16 -8.29
C LYS A 158 -10.02 3.28 -6.95
N PHE A 159 -10.80 3.42 -5.89
CA PHE A 159 -10.32 3.27 -4.52
C PHE A 159 -10.42 1.80 -4.14
N VAL A 160 -9.26 1.17 -3.93
CA VAL A 160 -9.15 -0.26 -3.67
C VAL A 160 -8.82 -0.51 -2.21
N GLU A 161 -9.37 -1.57 -1.63
CA GLU A 161 -8.95 -2.00 -0.30
C GLU A 161 -7.54 -2.57 -0.38
N VAL A 162 -6.67 -2.20 0.57
CA VAL A 162 -5.28 -2.67 0.60
C VAL A 162 -5.25 -4.18 0.74
N ALA A 163 -4.41 -4.83 -0.06
CA ALA A 163 -4.18 -6.27 0.06
C ALA A 163 -3.61 -6.60 1.45
N TYR A 164 -4.18 -7.63 2.07
CA TYR A 164 -3.81 -8.14 3.39
C TYR A 164 -2.90 -9.34 3.20
N LEU A 165 -1.70 -9.30 3.76
CA LEU A 165 -0.72 -10.39 3.66
C LEU A 165 -0.24 -10.76 5.05
N GLU A 166 -0.83 -11.81 5.61
CA GLU A 166 -0.54 -12.24 6.97
C GLU A 166 0.61 -13.21 6.95
N VAL A 167 1.67 -12.85 7.67
CA VAL A 167 2.91 -13.62 7.71
C VAL A 167 3.25 -13.85 9.17
N GLU A 168 3.27 -15.12 9.55
CA GLU A 168 3.78 -15.55 10.84
C GLU A 168 5.29 -15.80 10.72
N LEU A 169 6.06 -15.22 11.63
CA LEU A 169 7.50 -15.43 11.72
C LEU A 169 7.86 -16.05 13.07
N LYS A 170 8.55 -17.18 13.03
CA LYS A 170 9.11 -17.87 14.20
C LYS A 170 10.63 -17.92 14.07
N VAL A 171 11.33 -17.39 15.07
CA VAL A 171 12.78 -17.48 15.18
C VAL A 171 13.14 -18.49 16.26
N LYS A 172 13.95 -19.49 15.91
CA LYS A 172 14.52 -20.46 16.84
C LYS A 172 16.00 -20.62 16.54
N ASP A 173 16.83 -20.39 17.56
CA ASP A 173 18.29 -20.37 17.43
C ASP A 173 18.72 -19.39 16.33
N ARG A 174 19.43 -19.89 15.30
CA ARG A 174 19.82 -19.13 14.11
C ARG A 174 18.92 -19.36 12.89
N SER A 175 17.71 -19.87 13.10
CA SER A 175 16.78 -20.17 12.01
C SER A 175 15.53 -19.32 12.12
N ALA A 176 15.15 -18.72 10.99
CA ALA A 176 13.86 -18.08 10.80
C ALA A 176 12.95 -19.00 9.99
N HIS A 177 11.71 -19.11 10.43
CA HIS A 177 10.65 -19.82 9.74
C HIS A 177 9.50 -18.84 9.51
N LEU A 178 9.14 -18.70 8.24
CA LEU A 178 8.13 -17.76 7.77
C LEU A 178 6.98 -18.57 7.17
N GLU A 179 5.76 -18.25 7.55
CA GLU A 179 4.54 -18.89 7.04
C GLU A 179 3.51 -17.83 6.63
N ILE A 180 2.98 -17.93 5.41
CA ILE A 180 1.83 -17.14 4.98
C ILE A 180 0.56 -17.77 5.55
N LYS A 181 -0.13 -17.03 6.44
CA LYS A 181 -1.36 -17.47 7.11
C LYS A 181 -2.61 -17.10 6.34
N ASP A 182 -2.62 -15.93 5.72
CA ASP A 182 -3.76 -15.41 4.98
C ASP A 182 -3.26 -14.44 3.90
N PHE A 183 -3.97 -14.39 2.78
CA PHE A 183 -3.68 -13.45 1.70
C PHE A 183 -4.98 -13.01 1.05
N GLN A 184 -5.36 -11.75 1.23
CA GLN A 184 -6.57 -11.17 0.65
C GLN A 184 -6.17 -10.06 -0.30
N ILE A 185 -6.77 -10.05 -1.48
CA ILE A 185 -6.59 -8.99 -2.46
C ILE A 185 -7.81 -8.06 -2.45
N ALA A 186 -7.65 -6.88 -3.06
CA ALA A 186 -8.74 -5.94 -3.25
C ALA A 186 -9.93 -6.62 -3.96
N PRO A 187 -11.19 -6.37 -3.55
CA PRO A 187 -12.35 -6.84 -4.28
C PRO A 187 -12.35 -6.29 -5.72
N THR A 188 -12.35 -7.19 -6.71
CA THR A 188 -12.53 -6.86 -8.13
C THR A 188 -13.65 -7.70 -8.75
N GLU A 189 -14.09 -7.34 -9.95
CA GLU A 189 -15.09 -8.13 -10.70
C GLU A 189 -14.53 -9.52 -11.02
N GLU A 190 -13.25 -9.59 -11.42
CA GLU A 190 -12.54 -10.84 -11.71
C GLU A 190 -12.42 -11.72 -10.45
N LEU A 191 -12.13 -11.12 -9.29
CA LEU A 191 -12.14 -11.85 -8.03
C LEU A 191 -13.54 -12.36 -7.70
N ALA A 192 -14.59 -11.56 -7.93
CA ALA A 192 -15.97 -11.96 -7.63
C ALA A 192 -16.41 -13.18 -8.45
N GLU A 193 -15.94 -13.32 -9.70
CA GLU A 193 -16.21 -14.49 -10.55
C GLU A 193 -15.60 -15.78 -10.02
N ILE A 194 -14.43 -15.69 -9.35
CA ILE A 194 -13.70 -16.86 -8.83
C ILE A 194 -13.88 -17.09 -7.33
N ALA A 195 -14.37 -16.09 -6.59
CA ALA A 195 -14.44 -16.09 -5.13
C ALA A 195 -15.21 -17.31 -4.58
N GLY A 196 -16.30 -17.71 -5.24
CA GLY A 196 -17.10 -18.87 -4.83
C GLY A 196 -16.38 -20.22 -5.01
N LYS A 197 -15.24 -20.26 -5.70
CA LYS A 197 -14.42 -21.48 -5.92
C LYS A 197 -13.23 -21.56 -4.97
N LEU A 198 -12.82 -20.45 -4.36
CA LEU A 198 -11.70 -20.38 -3.44
C LEU A 198 -12.05 -21.07 -2.11
N ARG A 199 -11.22 -22.05 -1.71
CA ARG A 199 -11.33 -22.70 -0.39
C ARG A 199 -10.36 -22.11 0.62
N ASP A 200 -9.26 -21.56 0.13
CA ASP A 200 -8.18 -20.96 0.89
C ASP A 200 -7.77 -19.68 0.14
N SER A 201 -7.73 -18.56 0.86
CA SER A 201 -7.40 -17.25 0.29
C SER A 201 -5.99 -17.21 -0.30
N ARG A 202 -5.06 -18.01 0.24
CA ARG A 202 -3.70 -18.16 -0.27
C ARG A 202 -3.63 -18.83 -1.65
N GLU A 203 -4.73 -19.41 -2.13
CA GLU A 203 -4.89 -19.82 -3.54
C GLU A 203 -5.02 -18.64 -4.50
N LEU A 204 -4.85 -17.40 -4.03
CA LEU A 204 -4.67 -16.22 -4.87
C LEU A 204 -3.19 -15.89 -5.15
N ILE A 205 -2.24 -16.55 -4.48
CA ILE A 205 -0.80 -16.29 -4.67
C ILE A 205 -0.29 -17.03 -5.91
N ASP A 206 0.16 -16.31 -6.93
CA ASP A 206 0.77 -16.91 -8.12
C ASP A 206 2.27 -17.11 -7.94
N TYR A 207 2.94 -16.13 -7.34
CA TYR A 207 4.37 -16.12 -7.06
C TYR A 207 4.64 -15.43 -5.73
N TRP A 208 5.64 -15.89 -4.99
CA TRP A 208 6.22 -15.09 -3.92
C TRP A 208 7.69 -15.37 -3.72
N ALA A 209 8.40 -14.38 -3.19
CA ALA A 209 9.83 -14.45 -2.94
C ALA A 209 10.22 -13.71 -1.67
N ILE A 210 11.39 -14.06 -1.15
CA ILE A 210 11.93 -13.53 0.10
C ILE A 210 13.37 -13.08 -0.12
N ASP A 211 13.66 -11.87 0.36
CA ASP A 211 14.99 -11.37 0.68
C ASP A 211 15.13 -11.42 2.20
N TRP A 212 15.98 -12.32 2.70
CA TRP A 212 16.18 -12.56 4.13
C TRP A 212 17.09 -11.55 4.82
N ASP A 213 17.73 -10.66 4.06
CA ASP A 213 18.63 -9.62 4.57
C ASP A 213 18.59 -8.35 3.71
N TYR A 214 17.38 -7.80 3.55
CA TYR A 214 17.12 -6.61 2.76
C TYR A 214 17.85 -5.39 3.33
N LYS A 215 18.64 -4.71 2.49
CA LYS A 215 19.48 -3.57 2.89
C LYS A 215 18.88 -2.21 2.55
N GLY A 216 17.61 -2.16 2.14
CA GLY A 216 16.99 -0.91 1.68
C GLY A 216 17.36 -0.55 0.23
N ASP A 217 17.95 -1.49 -0.52
CA ASP A 217 18.39 -1.32 -1.89
C ASP A 217 17.55 -2.20 -2.84
N ASN A 218 18.20 -2.85 -3.82
CA ASN A 218 17.52 -3.75 -4.73
C ASN A 218 17.08 -5.03 -3.99
N PHE A 219 15.94 -5.57 -4.38
CA PHE A 219 15.46 -6.83 -3.83
C PHE A 219 16.39 -8.00 -4.26
N HIS A 220 17.00 -8.67 -3.30
CA HIS A 220 17.85 -9.84 -3.53
C HIS A 220 17.05 -11.12 -3.29
N ASN A 221 16.59 -11.74 -4.37
CA ASN A 221 15.82 -12.97 -4.29
C ASN A 221 16.69 -14.13 -3.77
N GLN A 222 16.43 -14.56 -2.55
CA GLN A 222 17.15 -15.66 -1.89
C GLN A 222 16.28 -16.92 -1.75
N TRP A 223 14.97 -16.77 -1.87
CA TRP A 223 14.00 -17.87 -1.87
C TRP A 223 12.77 -17.45 -2.66
N GLN A 224 12.16 -18.39 -3.39
CA GLN A 224 10.93 -18.15 -4.15
C GLN A 224 10.08 -19.41 -4.28
N SER A 225 8.77 -19.23 -4.44
CA SER A 225 7.84 -20.28 -4.86
C SER A 225 6.81 -19.72 -5.82
N PHE A 226 6.45 -20.49 -6.84
CA PHE A 226 5.57 -20.07 -7.92
C PHE A 226 4.80 -21.25 -8.49
N ARG A 227 3.66 -20.97 -9.09
CA ARG A 227 2.81 -22.00 -9.70
C ARG A 227 3.45 -22.56 -10.96
N THR A 228 3.27 -23.85 -11.15
CA THR A 228 3.59 -24.54 -12.41
C THR A 228 2.42 -25.38 -12.87
N LYS A 229 2.44 -25.85 -14.13
CA LYS A 229 1.40 -26.75 -14.65
C LYS A 229 1.26 -28.04 -13.81
N SER A 230 2.36 -28.52 -13.23
CA SER A 230 2.38 -29.71 -12.38
C SER A 230 2.10 -29.42 -10.91
N GLN A 231 2.37 -28.19 -10.44
CA GLN A 231 2.14 -27.75 -9.06
C GLN A 231 1.31 -26.44 -9.07
N PRO A 232 -0.04 -26.54 -9.01
CA PRO A 232 -0.92 -25.38 -9.15
C PRO A 232 -0.99 -24.49 -7.89
N LYS A 233 -0.25 -24.85 -6.83
CA LYS A 233 -0.17 -24.10 -5.58
C LYS A 233 1.28 -23.79 -5.26
N VAL A 234 1.52 -22.64 -4.65
CA VAL A 234 2.81 -22.28 -4.08
C VAL A 234 3.01 -22.97 -2.73
N GLU A 235 4.26 -23.06 -2.28
CA GLU A 235 4.56 -23.33 -0.87
C GLU A 235 4.14 -22.13 -0.03
N TYR A 236 3.58 -22.34 1.16
CA TYR A 236 3.21 -21.25 2.07
C TYR A 236 4.23 -21.03 3.19
N GLU A 237 5.30 -21.84 3.19
CA GLU A 237 6.32 -21.84 4.22
C GLU A 237 7.69 -21.66 3.60
N ALA A 238 8.54 -20.90 4.28
CA ALA A 238 9.95 -20.77 3.94
C ALA A 238 10.80 -20.81 5.20
N LYS A 239 12.05 -21.26 5.06
CA LYS A 239 13.01 -21.36 6.16
C LYS A 239 14.35 -20.84 5.71
N ASN A 240 15.01 -20.10 6.59
CA ASN A 240 16.39 -19.67 6.39
C ASN A 240 17.22 -19.86 7.66
N ARG A 241 18.51 -20.15 7.49
CA ARG A 241 19.48 -20.22 8.58
C ARG A 241 20.48 -19.10 8.41
N TYR A 242 20.62 -18.28 9.43
CA TYR A 242 21.56 -17.18 9.47
C TYR A 242 22.92 -17.66 9.97
N GLU A 243 23.97 -17.20 9.31
CA GLU A 243 25.34 -17.51 9.72
C GLU A 243 25.71 -16.76 11.00
N ASN A 244 25.35 -15.47 11.06
CA ASN A 244 25.73 -14.57 12.13
C ASN A 244 24.50 -14.13 12.95
N PRO A 245 24.66 -13.88 14.27
CA PRO A 245 23.65 -13.18 15.05
C PRO A 245 23.58 -11.72 14.62
N GLY A 246 22.41 -11.10 14.79
CA GLY A 246 22.20 -9.72 14.37
C GLY A 246 20.74 -9.35 14.18
N GLU A 247 20.53 -8.10 13.82
CA GLU A 247 19.22 -7.57 13.41
C GLU A 247 19.16 -7.54 11.89
N TYR A 248 18.09 -8.09 11.34
CA TYR A 248 17.88 -8.28 9.91
C TYR A 248 16.53 -7.70 9.50
N GLN A 249 16.45 -7.22 8.26
CA GLN A 249 15.18 -6.89 7.63
C GLN A 249 14.87 -7.97 6.59
N VAL A 250 13.71 -8.60 6.70
CA VAL A 250 13.23 -9.61 5.76
C VAL A 250 12.15 -8.96 4.90
N MET A 251 12.37 -8.89 3.59
CA MET A 251 11.38 -8.40 2.64
C MET A 251 10.71 -9.59 1.94
N VAL A 252 9.38 -9.64 2.04
CA VAL A 252 8.53 -10.61 1.35
C VAL A 252 7.84 -9.89 0.21
N LYS A 253 7.90 -10.46 -1.00
CA LYS A 253 7.18 -9.99 -2.17
C LYS A 253 6.22 -11.08 -2.62
N VAL A 254 4.94 -10.76 -2.73
CA VAL A 254 3.87 -11.65 -3.21
C VAL A 254 3.27 -11.05 -4.47
N ILE A 255 3.00 -11.87 -5.48
CA ILE A 255 2.29 -11.51 -6.70
C ILE A 255 1.04 -12.38 -6.76
N ASP A 256 -0.11 -11.76 -6.93
CA ASP A 256 -1.39 -12.46 -7.04
C ASP A 256 -1.64 -13.01 -8.47
N VAL A 257 -2.67 -13.84 -8.62
CA VAL A 257 -3.09 -14.42 -9.91
C VAL A 257 -3.55 -13.40 -10.95
N PHE A 258 -3.75 -12.15 -10.56
CA PHE A 258 -4.07 -11.03 -11.44
C PHE A 258 -2.84 -10.17 -11.77
N GLY A 259 -1.67 -10.49 -11.20
CA GLY A 259 -0.41 -9.82 -11.43
C GLY A 259 -0.14 -8.62 -10.52
N ASN A 260 -0.97 -8.36 -9.49
CA ASN A 260 -0.70 -7.27 -8.55
C ASN A 260 0.34 -7.71 -7.53
N ASP A 261 1.28 -6.83 -7.19
CA ASP A 261 2.29 -7.10 -6.17
C ASP A 261 1.91 -6.56 -4.79
N THR A 262 2.32 -7.28 -3.76
CA THR A 262 2.19 -6.89 -2.34
C THR A 262 3.53 -7.17 -1.66
N ASN A 263 4.08 -6.15 -1.00
CA ASN A 263 5.36 -6.26 -0.30
C ASN A 263 5.16 -6.14 1.21
N LYS A 264 5.91 -6.91 1.98
CA LYS A 264 5.91 -6.86 3.45
C LYS A 264 7.33 -6.89 3.99
N LEU A 265 7.66 -5.93 4.84
CA LEU A 265 8.96 -5.85 5.52
C LEU A 265 8.80 -6.29 6.97
N LEU A 266 9.65 -7.20 7.41
CA LEU A 266 9.68 -7.75 8.77
C LEU A 266 11.04 -7.46 9.39
N LYS A 267 11.07 -6.99 10.64
CA LYS A 267 12.32 -6.86 11.41
C LYS A 267 12.49 -8.08 12.28
N ILE A 268 13.66 -8.70 12.22
CA ILE A 268 13.94 -9.94 12.95
C ILE A 268 15.24 -9.82 13.71
N LYS A 269 15.31 -10.46 14.87
CA LYS A 269 16.52 -10.51 15.69
C LYS A 269 16.99 -11.95 15.87
N ILE A 270 18.15 -12.25 15.31
CA ILE A 270 18.82 -13.55 15.41
C ILE A 270 19.80 -13.52 16.58
N LYS A 271 19.75 -14.56 17.42
CA LYS A 271 20.59 -14.71 18.61
C LYS A 271 21.83 -15.57 18.36
#